data_AF-A0A9W9CDL8-F1
#
_entry.id   AF-A0A9W9CDL8-F1
#
_cell.length_a   1.000
_cell.length_b   1.000
_cell.length_c   1.000
_cell.angle_alpha   90.00
_cell.angle_beta   90.00
_cell.angle_gamma   90.00
#
_symmetry.space_group_name_H-M   'P 1'
#
loop_
_entity.id
_entity.type
_entity.pdbx_description
1 polymer ?
#
loop_
_entity_poly.entity_id
_entity_poly.type
_entity_poly.pdbx_seq_one_letter_code
_entity_poly.pdbx_strand_id
1 'polypeptide(L)'
;MLHADKLLPCKLEDANKIINEFVNNQAKNMDPATNVRKLAELAASMLLACSAAGDLQATLQILNAVYYSSNAYNMPKAVDIARLFTPKDISDCRRMLEQLAEGNDGKPEAKGDANAMTLHGKLLELAGKHQEAKYFYEKALKRYNTKIYRGYPHPMALPWLTPWLEFANLEKASEAPRYVKIFQALEFGALKADDPMAYYKLASMQTDEKAEWLEYMTKAAASGHSEAMYKLGRFYLKANEHASAFLNSAKLRKVLKFVVSWRPNATADFGMEWLRAAALGGHKPALMEMAQLHEKKGEQEQARDCLRAVASEPLGGIPEEWPHLVLQARKQLDAL
;
A
#
# COMPACT_ATOMS: atom_id res chain seq x y z
N MET A 1 -45.84 5.01 12.40
CA MET A 1 -44.72 4.27 13.03
C MET A 1 -44.93 2.79 12.75
N LEU A 2 -44.29 2.25 11.72
CA LEU A 2 -44.30 0.81 11.41
C LEU A 2 -43.09 0.19 12.10
N HIS A 3 -43.33 -0.80 12.97
CA HIS A 3 -42.29 -1.53 13.70
C HIS A 3 -41.43 -2.35 12.72
N ALA A 4 -40.14 -2.01 12.62
CA ALA A 4 -39.14 -2.74 11.85
C ALA A 4 -38.65 -4.03 12.55
N ASP A 5 -39.17 -4.36 13.74
CA ASP A 5 -38.66 -5.44 14.61
C ASP A 5 -39.09 -6.87 14.25
N LYS A 6 -39.59 -7.12 13.02
CA LYS A 6 -40.06 -8.46 12.59
C LYS A 6 -39.41 -8.99 11.31
N LEU A 7 -38.19 -8.54 10.98
CA LEU A 7 -37.36 -9.27 10.03
C LEU A 7 -36.73 -10.46 10.75
N LEU A 8 -37.24 -11.67 10.48
CA LEU A 8 -36.66 -12.93 10.95
C LEU A 8 -35.18 -12.96 10.58
N PRO A 9 -34.26 -13.30 11.50
CA PRO A 9 -32.86 -13.49 11.17
C PRO A 9 -32.76 -14.73 10.28
N CYS A 10 -32.75 -14.52 8.96
CA CYS A 10 -32.33 -15.55 8.02
C CYS A 10 -30.91 -15.95 8.44
N LYS A 11 -30.70 -17.21 8.81
CA LYS A 11 -29.36 -17.67 9.20
C LYS A 11 -28.45 -17.47 7.98
N LEU A 12 -27.24 -16.95 8.19
CA LEU A 12 -26.27 -16.72 7.13
C LEU A 12 -26.05 -17.97 6.24
N GLU A 13 -26.19 -19.16 6.83
CA GLU A 13 -26.15 -20.46 6.16
C GLU A 13 -27.27 -20.64 5.12
N ASP A 14 -28.49 -20.20 5.44
CA ASP A 14 -29.64 -20.30 4.52
C ASP A 14 -29.48 -19.33 3.34
N ALA A 15 -28.99 -18.11 3.60
CA ALA A 15 -28.68 -17.15 2.55
C ALA A 15 -27.59 -17.67 1.61
N ASN A 16 -26.50 -18.23 2.15
CA ASN A 16 -25.43 -18.82 1.35
C ASN A 16 -25.91 -20.00 0.51
N LYS A 17 -26.77 -20.86 1.07
CA LYS A 17 -27.36 -21.99 0.34
C LYS A 17 -28.21 -21.51 -0.84
N ILE A 18 -29.09 -20.53 -0.61
CA ILE A 18 -29.94 -19.95 -1.67
C ILE A 18 -29.09 -19.30 -2.76
N ILE A 19 -28.05 -18.54 -2.38
CA ILE A 19 -27.14 -17.91 -3.34
C ILE A 19 -26.42 -18.98 -4.18
N ASN A 20 -25.89 -20.03 -3.54
CA ASN A 20 -25.18 -21.10 -4.25
C ASN A 20 -26.10 -21.88 -5.19
N GLU A 21 -27.32 -22.20 -4.76
CA GLU A 21 -28.30 -22.87 -5.62
C GLU A 21 -28.71 -22.00 -6.81
N PHE A 22 -28.91 -20.70 -6.60
CA PHE A 22 -29.22 -19.75 -7.65
C PHE A 22 -28.08 -19.63 -8.67
N VAL A 23 -26.84 -19.46 -8.20
CA VAL A 23 -25.64 -19.35 -9.03
C VAL A 23 -25.42 -20.63 -9.84
N ASN A 24 -25.54 -21.80 -9.21
CA ASN A 24 -25.34 -23.09 -9.87
C ASN A 24 -26.40 -23.38 -10.94
N ASN A 25 -27.65 -22.95 -10.72
CA ASN A 25 -28.73 -23.14 -11.69
C ASN A 25 -28.64 -22.17 -12.87
N GLN A 26 -28.22 -20.93 -12.65
CA GLN A 26 -27.98 -19.94 -13.72
C GLN A 26 -26.77 -20.32 -14.58
N ALA A 27 -25.68 -20.81 -13.96
CA ALA A 27 -24.42 -21.06 -14.64
C ALA A 27 -24.47 -22.21 -15.67
N LYS A 28 -25.37 -23.18 -15.50
CA LYS A 28 -25.46 -24.36 -16.38
C LYS A 28 -26.06 -24.06 -17.76
N ASN A 29 -26.76 -22.94 -17.93
CA ASN A 29 -27.58 -22.67 -19.12
C ASN A 29 -27.15 -21.40 -19.90
N MET A 30 -26.01 -20.80 -19.55
CA MET A 30 -25.57 -19.53 -20.12
C MET A 30 -24.20 -19.62 -20.77
N ASP A 31 -24.01 -18.87 -21.86
CA ASP A 31 -22.68 -18.60 -22.41
C ASP A 31 -21.75 -18.02 -21.31
N PRO A 32 -20.49 -18.49 -21.19
CA PRO A 32 -19.58 -18.09 -20.13
C PRO A 32 -19.41 -16.58 -19.97
N ALA A 33 -19.34 -15.81 -21.07
CA ALA A 33 -19.15 -14.36 -20.98
C ALA A 33 -20.40 -13.66 -20.43
N THR A 34 -21.58 -14.11 -20.86
CA THR A 34 -22.85 -13.59 -20.35
C THR A 34 -23.04 -13.92 -18.87
N ASN A 35 -22.57 -15.09 -18.43
CA ASN A 35 -22.62 -15.51 -17.03
C ASN A 35 -21.73 -14.61 -16.14
N VAL A 36 -20.50 -14.33 -16.56
CA VAL A 36 -19.56 -13.47 -15.80
C VAL A 36 -20.14 -12.07 -15.59
N ARG A 37 -20.74 -11.46 -16.62
CA ARG A 37 -21.35 -10.14 -16.50
C ARG A 37 -22.52 -10.11 -15.51
N LYS A 38 -23.46 -11.06 -15.60
CA LYS A 38 -24.60 -11.12 -14.68
C LYS A 38 -24.17 -11.37 -13.23
N LEU A 39 -23.15 -12.21 -13.02
CA LEU A 39 -22.58 -12.44 -11.70
C LEU A 39 -21.96 -11.17 -11.12
N ALA A 40 -21.26 -10.38 -11.94
CA ALA A 40 -20.72 -9.09 -11.52
C ALA A 40 -21.83 -8.08 -11.16
N GLU A 41 -22.89 -8.00 -11.96
CA GLU A 41 -24.07 -7.15 -11.68
C GLU A 41 -24.79 -7.56 -10.38
N LEU A 42 -24.92 -8.87 -10.13
CA LEU A 42 -25.48 -9.39 -8.88
C LEU A 42 -24.59 -9.05 -7.68
N ALA A 43 -23.28 -9.27 -7.80
CA ALA A 43 -22.32 -8.95 -6.74
C ALA A 43 -22.31 -7.45 -6.42
N ALA A 44 -22.37 -6.58 -7.44
CA ALA A 44 -22.49 -5.14 -7.26
C ALA A 44 -23.78 -4.77 -6.53
N SER A 45 -24.91 -5.38 -6.90
CA SER A 45 -26.20 -5.18 -6.23
C SER A 45 -26.16 -5.58 -4.75
N MET A 46 -25.50 -6.71 -4.44
CA MET A 46 -25.30 -7.16 -3.06
C MET A 46 -24.43 -6.18 -2.26
N LEU A 47 -23.32 -5.72 -2.84
CA LEU A 47 -22.46 -4.72 -2.20
C LEU A 47 -23.20 -3.41 -1.92
N LEU A 48 -24.06 -2.95 -2.84
CA LEU A 48 -24.90 -1.76 -2.63
C LEU A 48 -25.90 -1.96 -1.50
N ALA A 49 -26.57 -3.11 -1.45
CA ALA A 49 -27.50 -3.42 -0.37
C ALA A 49 -26.78 -3.48 1.00
N CYS A 50 -25.60 -4.09 1.05
CA CYS A 50 -24.77 -4.11 2.26
C CYS A 50 -24.32 -2.70 2.67
N SER A 51 -23.85 -1.88 1.73
CA SER A 51 -23.47 -0.49 2.00
C SER A 51 -24.67 0.30 2.52
N ALA A 52 -25.83 0.19 1.89
CA ALA A 52 -27.06 0.85 2.34
C ALA A 52 -27.51 0.40 3.75
N ALA A 53 -27.16 -0.83 4.16
CA ALA A 53 -27.38 -1.35 5.50
C ALA A 53 -26.31 -0.92 6.53
N GLY A 54 -25.36 -0.06 6.15
CA GLY A 54 -24.29 0.42 7.02
C GLY A 54 -23.10 -0.54 7.14
N ASP A 55 -22.94 -1.49 6.20
CA ASP A 55 -21.76 -2.35 6.18
C ASP A 55 -20.52 -1.54 5.77
N LEU A 56 -19.55 -1.47 6.69
CA LEU A 56 -18.29 -0.75 6.50
C LEU A 56 -17.49 -1.30 5.32
N GLN A 57 -17.33 -2.62 5.22
CA GLN A 57 -16.44 -3.22 4.23
C GLN A 57 -17.00 -3.05 2.82
N ALA A 58 -18.30 -3.24 2.63
CA ALA A 58 -18.97 -3.01 1.35
C ALA A 58 -18.82 -1.56 0.91
N THR A 59 -19.04 -0.61 1.83
CA THR A 59 -18.90 0.83 1.57
C THR A 59 -17.45 1.18 1.19
N LEU A 60 -16.46 0.70 1.95
CA LEU A 60 -15.04 0.92 1.66
C LEU A 60 -14.62 0.28 0.34
N GLN A 61 -15.09 -0.93 0.03
CA GLN A 61 -14.71 -1.65 -1.19
C GLN A 61 -15.20 -0.91 -2.45
N ILE A 62 -16.46 -0.45 -2.46
CA ILE A 62 -17.01 0.32 -3.58
C ILE A 62 -16.21 1.61 -3.76
N LEU A 63 -16.01 2.37 -2.68
CA LEU A 63 -15.39 3.69 -2.78
C LEU A 63 -13.86 3.64 -3.01
N ASN A 64 -13.18 2.63 -2.48
CA ASN A 64 -11.78 2.36 -2.84
C ASN A 64 -11.64 1.98 -4.31
N ALA A 65 -12.59 1.22 -4.87
CA ALA A 65 -12.57 0.92 -6.31
C ALA A 65 -12.64 2.21 -7.14
N VAL A 66 -13.55 3.12 -6.79
CA VAL A 66 -13.65 4.43 -7.43
C VAL A 66 -12.34 5.22 -7.27
N TYR A 67 -11.77 5.27 -6.06
CA TYR A 67 -10.53 5.98 -5.79
C TYR A 67 -9.34 5.44 -6.61
N TYR A 68 -9.10 4.13 -6.60
CA TYR A 68 -7.99 3.51 -7.32
C TYR A 68 -8.23 3.38 -8.83
N SER A 69 -9.48 3.54 -9.30
CA SER A 69 -9.79 3.63 -10.73
C SER A 69 -9.37 4.97 -11.34
N SER A 70 -9.16 5.99 -10.52
CA SER A 70 -8.71 7.29 -10.99
C SER A 70 -7.25 7.23 -11.50
N ASN A 71 -6.92 8.14 -12.42
CA ASN A 71 -5.67 8.14 -13.19
C ASN A 71 -4.38 8.08 -12.36
N ALA A 72 -4.42 8.44 -11.06
CA ALA A 72 -3.24 8.45 -10.21
C ALA A 72 -2.68 7.05 -9.87
N TYR A 73 -3.54 6.03 -9.83
CA TYR A 73 -3.14 4.65 -9.48
C TYR A 73 -3.44 3.65 -10.61
N ASN A 74 -4.47 3.92 -11.41
CA ASN A 74 -4.88 3.12 -12.58
C ASN A 74 -4.84 1.60 -12.33
N MET A 75 -5.34 1.15 -11.18
CA MET A 75 -5.34 -0.27 -10.86
C MET A 75 -6.42 -0.97 -11.71
N PRO A 76 -6.07 -1.86 -12.67
CA PRO A 76 -7.05 -2.36 -13.65
C PRO A 76 -8.27 -3.03 -13.00
N LYS A 77 -8.04 -3.83 -11.95
CA LYS A 77 -9.13 -4.46 -11.18
C LYS A 77 -10.05 -3.46 -10.50
N ALA A 78 -9.52 -2.32 -10.02
CA ALA A 78 -10.34 -1.28 -9.42
C ALA A 78 -11.20 -0.57 -10.47
N VAL A 79 -10.66 -0.36 -11.68
CA VAL A 79 -11.42 0.16 -12.83
C VAL A 79 -12.59 -0.76 -13.19
N ASP A 80 -12.34 -2.07 -13.26
CA ASP A 80 -13.38 -3.06 -13.57
C ASP A 80 -14.50 -3.05 -12.53
N ILE A 81 -14.16 -2.99 -11.23
CA ILE A 81 -15.13 -2.91 -10.14
C ILE A 81 -15.90 -1.58 -10.19
N ALA A 82 -15.20 -0.44 -10.35
CA ALA A 82 -15.82 0.88 -10.33
C ALA A 82 -16.86 1.06 -11.44
N ARG A 83 -16.65 0.44 -12.62
CA ARG A 83 -17.59 0.47 -13.76
C ARG A 83 -18.93 -0.21 -13.48
N LEU A 84 -19.04 -1.02 -12.42
CA LEU A 84 -20.29 -1.68 -12.04
C LEU A 84 -21.28 -0.75 -11.33
N PHE A 85 -20.85 0.44 -10.92
CA PHE A 85 -21.66 1.35 -10.11
C PHE A 85 -21.99 2.63 -10.88
N THR A 86 -23.23 3.09 -10.76
CA THR A 86 -23.66 4.36 -11.35
C THR A 86 -23.18 5.55 -10.52
N PRO A 87 -23.16 6.78 -11.06
CA PRO A 87 -22.84 7.98 -10.28
C PRO A 87 -23.76 8.17 -9.06
N LYS A 88 -25.03 7.77 -9.17
CA LYS A 88 -25.98 7.83 -8.05
C LYS A 88 -25.57 6.86 -6.94
N ASP A 89 -25.23 5.62 -7.29
CA ASP A 89 -24.77 4.60 -6.34
C ASP A 89 -23.53 5.08 -5.58
N ILE A 90 -22.56 5.66 -6.29
CA ILE A 90 -21.35 6.23 -5.70
C ILE A 90 -21.70 7.38 -4.74
N SER A 91 -22.64 8.25 -5.11
CA SER A 91 -23.11 9.35 -4.24
C SER A 91 -23.78 8.83 -2.97
N ASP A 92 -24.58 7.77 -3.07
CA ASP A 92 -25.25 7.17 -1.91
C ASP A 92 -24.24 6.47 -0.99
N CYS A 93 -23.27 5.74 -1.54
CA CYS A 93 -22.17 5.17 -0.76
C CYS A 93 -21.30 6.25 -0.08
N ARG A 94 -21.07 7.41 -0.71
CA ARG A 94 -20.32 8.53 -0.09
C ARG A 94 -21.05 9.07 1.14
N ARG A 95 -22.37 9.20 1.07
CA ARG A 95 -23.20 9.63 2.20
C ARG A 95 -23.15 8.62 3.35
N MET A 96 -23.19 7.33 3.01
CA MET A 96 -23.01 6.27 4.00
C MET A 96 -21.62 6.32 4.64
N LEU A 97 -20.56 6.54 3.85
CA LEU A 97 -19.20 6.68 4.35
C LEU A 97 -19.08 7.83 5.35
N GLU A 98 -19.70 8.97 5.06
CA GLU A 98 -19.77 10.12 5.96
C GLU A 98 -20.46 9.76 7.28
N GLN A 99 -21.63 9.11 7.23
CA GLN A 99 -22.32 8.63 8.43
C GLN A 99 -21.45 7.68 9.27
N LEU A 100 -20.77 6.72 8.62
CA LEU A 100 -19.84 5.79 9.27
C LEU A 100 -18.61 6.51 9.87
N ALA A 101 -18.10 7.55 9.22
CA ALA A 101 -16.98 8.35 9.70
C ALA A 101 -17.38 9.24 10.90
N GLU A 102 -18.60 9.76 10.90
CA GLU A 102 -19.10 10.59 11.99
C GLU A 102 -19.51 9.77 13.21
N GLY A 103 -19.94 8.52 13.01
CA GLY A 103 -20.59 7.70 14.03
C GLY A 103 -22.11 7.87 14.05
N ASN A 104 -22.69 8.34 12.94
CA ASN A 104 -24.11 8.54 12.76
C ASN A 104 -24.77 7.33 12.06
N ASP A 105 -24.28 6.11 12.33
CA ASP A 105 -24.75 4.85 11.70
C ASP A 105 -26.07 4.32 12.31
N GLY A 106 -26.74 5.12 13.14
CA GLY A 106 -27.98 4.76 13.82
C GLY A 106 -27.80 3.96 15.11
N LYS A 107 -26.57 3.67 15.56
CA LYS A 107 -26.33 2.98 16.84
C LYS A 107 -26.07 3.99 17.96
N PRO A 108 -26.68 3.83 19.16
CA PRO A 108 -26.57 4.80 20.26
C PRO A 108 -25.14 5.09 20.76
N GLU A 109 -24.19 4.19 20.51
CA GLU A 109 -22.80 4.29 20.97
C GLU A 109 -21.80 4.42 19.83
N ALA A 110 -22.26 4.64 18.59
CA ALA A 110 -21.37 4.71 17.46
C ALA A 110 -20.41 5.89 17.57
N LYS A 111 -19.14 5.55 17.71
CA LYS A 111 -18.05 6.53 17.73
C LYS A 111 -17.52 6.78 16.33
N GLY A 112 -18.02 6.13 15.29
CA GLY A 112 -17.48 6.22 13.93
C GLY A 112 -16.19 5.42 13.76
N ASP A 113 -16.00 4.89 12.55
CA ASP A 113 -14.90 3.97 12.21
C ASP A 113 -13.66 4.69 11.67
N ALA A 114 -12.47 4.27 12.09
CA ALA A 114 -11.22 4.93 11.70
C ALA A 114 -10.89 4.77 10.20
N ASN A 115 -11.25 3.64 9.57
CA ASN A 115 -11.06 3.44 8.14
C ASN A 115 -12.05 4.28 7.33
N ALA A 116 -13.31 4.38 7.80
CA ALA A 116 -14.29 5.28 7.20
C ALA A 116 -13.83 6.74 7.27
N MET A 117 -13.35 7.19 8.44
CA MET A 117 -12.75 8.52 8.61
C MET A 117 -11.57 8.76 7.66
N THR A 118 -10.71 7.76 7.47
CA THR A 118 -9.54 7.88 6.58
C THR A 118 -9.97 8.04 5.13
N LEU A 119 -10.85 7.17 4.61
CA LEU A 119 -11.30 7.30 3.22
C LEU A 119 -12.13 8.58 3.00
N HIS A 120 -12.96 8.96 3.97
CA HIS A 120 -13.73 10.20 3.89
C HIS A 120 -12.81 11.43 3.88
N GLY A 121 -11.79 11.45 4.76
CA GLY A 121 -10.74 12.47 4.75
C GLY A 121 -10.05 12.57 3.40
N LYS A 122 -9.77 11.43 2.74
CA LYS A 122 -9.15 11.43 1.41
C LYS A 122 -10.05 12.03 0.33
N LEU A 123 -11.34 11.74 0.36
CA LEU A 123 -12.28 12.33 -0.58
C LEU A 123 -12.44 13.85 -0.36
N LEU A 124 -12.40 14.31 0.90
CA LEU A 124 -12.37 15.74 1.23
C LEU A 124 -11.09 16.42 0.73
N GLU A 125 -9.94 15.77 0.89
CA GLU A 125 -8.64 16.25 0.38
C GLU A 125 -8.68 16.43 -1.14
N LEU A 126 -9.18 15.44 -1.89
CA LEU A 126 -9.34 15.52 -3.34
C LEU A 126 -10.32 16.64 -3.77
N ALA A 127 -11.26 17.02 -2.89
CA ALA A 127 -12.17 18.13 -3.11
C ALA A 127 -11.58 19.50 -2.66
N GLY A 128 -10.32 19.56 -2.25
CA GLY A 128 -9.65 20.78 -1.78
C GLY A 128 -10.01 21.18 -0.33
N LYS A 129 -10.79 20.37 0.38
CA LYS A 129 -11.22 20.64 1.77
C LYS A 129 -10.19 20.16 2.79
N HIS A 130 -8.96 20.65 2.68
CA HIS A 130 -7.80 20.14 3.43
C HIS A 130 -7.99 20.18 4.95
N GLN A 131 -8.65 21.22 5.50
CA GLN A 131 -8.83 21.34 6.94
C GLN A 131 -9.84 20.33 7.51
N GLU A 132 -10.91 20.04 6.77
CA GLU A 132 -11.87 18.98 7.13
C GLU A 132 -11.22 17.59 7.00
N ALA A 133 -10.47 17.36 5.92
CA ALA A 133 -9.71 16.12 5.73
C ALA A 133 -8.77 15.83 6.91
N LYS A 134 -8.01 16.85 7.31
CA LYS A 134 -7.09 16.81 8.45
C LYS A 134 -7.81 16.50 9.77
N TYR A 135 -8.98 17.09 10.01
CA TYR A 135 -9.80 16.77 11.18
C TYR A 135 -10.15 15.27 11.22
N PHE A 136 -10.58 14.69 10.10
CA PHE A 136 -10.93 13.26 10.04
C PHE A 136 -9.71 12.36 10.21
N TYR A 137 -8.56 12.70 9.62
CA TYR A 137 -7.33 11.94 9.82
C TYR A 137 -6.86 11.96 11.28
N GLU A 138 -6.89 13.11 11.95
CA GLU A 138 -6.54 13.21 13.39
C GLU A 138 -7.51 12.41 14.27
N LYS A 139 -8.81 12.38 13.92
CA LYS A 139 -9.83 11.58 14.59
C LYS A 139 -9.60 10.07 14.36
N ALA A 140 -9.23 9.68 13.13
CA ALA A 140 -8.91 8.31 12.77
C ALA A 140 -7.68 7.80 13.55
N LEU A 141 -6.59 8.57 13.61
CA LEU A 141 -5.38 8.23 14.37
C LEU A 141 -5.66 7.91 15.85
N LYS A 142 -6.59 8.63 16.49
CA LYS A 142 -6.97 8.41 17.89
C LYS A 142 -7.79 7.14 18.11
N ARG A 143 -8.43 6.63 17.07
CA ARG A 143 -9.39 5.51 17.16
C ARG A 143 -8.97 4.25 16.45
N TYR A 144 -7.91 4.34 15.64
CA TYR A 144 -7.46 3.22 14.84
C TYR A 144 -7.10 2.03 15.74
N ASN A 145 -7.73 0.89 15.48
CA ASN A 145 -7.47 -0.34 16.18
C ASN A 145 -6.33 -1.08 15.48
N THR A 146 -5.17 -1.19 16.11
CA THR A 146 -3.99 -1.87 15.55
C THR A 146 -4.04 -3.38 15.68
N LYS A 147 -5.06 -3.95 16.34
CA LYS A 147 -5.23 -5.40 16.41
C LYS A 147 -5.62 -5.94 15.03
N ILE A 148 -4.72 -6.73 14.45
CA ILE A 148 -4.98 -7.45 13.21
C ILE A 148 -5.82 -8.68 13.55
N TYR A 149 -7.01 -8.77 12.97
CA TYR A 149 -7.85 -9.97 13.06
C TYR A 149 -7.53 -10.89 11.88
N ARG A 150 -7.44 -12.20 12.14
CA ARG A 150 -7.16 -13.18 11.10
C ARG A 150 -8.25 -13.09 10.00
N GLY A 151 -7.82 -12.88 8.76
CA GLY A 151 -8.72 -12.74 7.61
C GLY A 151 -9.26 -11.33 7.36
N TYR A 152 -8.77 -10.32 8.09
CA TYR A 152 -9.14 -8.92 7.89
C TYR A 152 -7.92 -8.03 7.60
N PRO A 153 -7.94 -7.21 6.53
CA PRO A 153 -8.93 -7.24 5.45
C PRO A 153 -8.87 -8.55 4.66
N HIS A 154 -9.96 -8.91 3.98
CA HIS A 154 -9.97 -10.11 3.13
C HIS A 154 -8.90 -9.96 2.02
N PRO A 155 -8.17 -11.02 1.62
CA PRO A 155 -7.12 -10.93 0.60
C PRO A 155 -7.57 -10.38 -0.77
N MET A 156 -8.89 -10.41 -1.05
CA MET A 156 -9.48 -9.84 -2.27
C MET A 156 -9.96 -8.39 -2.10
N ALA A 157 -9.88 -7.81 -0.90
CA ALA A 157 -10.21 -6.41 -0.69
C ALA A 157 -9.16 -5.53 -1.38
N LEU A 158 -9.61 -4.39 -1.90
CA LEU A 158 -8.69 -3.37 -2.38
C LEU A 158 -7.87 -2.81 -1.21
N PRO A 159 -6.63 -2.33 -1.43
CA PRO A 159 -5.79 -1.82 -0.36
C PRO A 159 -6.47 -0.68 0.40
N TRP A 160 -6.42 -0.71 1.73
CA TRP A 160 -6.99 0.36 2.54
C TRP A 160 -5.97 1.47 2.75
N LEU A 161 -6.46 2.70 2.71
CA LEU A 161 -5.67 3.87 3.11
C LEU A 161 -5.42 3.82 4.61
N THR A 162 -4.23 4.22 5.02
CA THR A 162 -3.87 4.27 6.44
C THR A 162 -3.84 5.71 6.93
N PRO A 163 -4.42 6.00 8.11
CA PRO A 163 -4.58 7.38 8.56
C PRO A 163 -3.24 8.09 8.81
N TRP A 164 -2.20 7.36 9.20
CA TRP A 164 -0.88 7.94 9.43
C TRP A 164 -0.18 8.39 8.16
N LEU A 165 -0.29 7.63 7.06
CA LEU A 165 0.30 8.03 5.78
C LEU A 165 -0.46 9.19 5.18
N GLU A 166 -1.79 9.11 5.15
CA GLU A 166 -2.60 10.18 4.56
C GLU A 166 -2.47 11.49 5.35
N PHE A 167 -2.47 11.43 6.70
CA PHE A 167 -2.18 12.59 7.54
C PHE A 167 -0.80 13.18 7.25
N ALA A 168 0.24 12.34 7.22
CA ALA A 168 1.62 12.77 7.01
C ALA A 168 1.79 13.44 5.64
N ASN A 169 1.19 12.87 4.59
CA ASN A 169 1.24 13.41 3.22
C ASN A 169 0.53 14.76 3.15
N LEU A 170 -0.69 14.87 3.67
CA LEU A 170 -1.44 16.12 3.68
C LEU A 170 -0.73 17.22 4.48
N GLU A 171 -0.26 16.91 5.69
CA GLU A 171 0.42 17.87 6.56
C GLU A 171 1.75 18.35 5.94
N LYS A 172 2.49 17.46 5.26
CA LYS A 172 3.72 17.82 4.55
C LYS A 172 3.46 18.74 3.36
N ALA A 173 2.32 18.60 2.69
CA ALA A 173 1.92 19.45 1.57
C ALA A 173 1.33 20.82 2.00
N SER A 174 1.08 21.02 3.31
CA SER A 174 0.57 22.29 3.81
C SER A 174 1.61 23.41 3.78
N GLU A 175 1.15 24.67 3.79
CA GLU A 175 2.04 25.84 3.81
C GLU A 175 2.95 25.92 5.04
N ALA A 176 2.48 25.38 6.18
CA ALA A 176 3.21 25.35 7.44
C ALA A 176 3.20 23.93 8.05
N PRO A 177 4.02 22.99 7.52
CA PRO A 177 4.01 21.60 7.98
C PRO A 177 4.38 21.47 9.46
N ARG A 178 3.50 20.83 10.24
CA ARG A 178 3.78 20.48 11.64
C ARG A 178 4.56 19.18 11.71
N TYR A 179 5.88 19.24 11.49
CA TYR A 179 6.75 18.05 11.47
C TYR A 179 6.66 17.18 12.73
N VAL A 180 6.43 17.77 13.91
CA VAL A 180 6.21 17.02 15.15
C VAL A 180 4.98 16.11 15.05
N LYS A 181 3.88 16.60 14.45
CA LYS A 181 2.66 15.81 14.24
C LYS A 181 2.85 14.74 13.17
N ILE A 182 3.56 15.06 12.09
CA ILE A 182 3.93 14.09 11.05
C ILE A 182 4.70 12.93 11.67
N PHE A 183 5.73 13.24 12.46
CA PHE A 183 6.55 12.24 13.14
C PHE A 183 5.71 11.36 14.07
N GLN A 184 4.85 11.95 14.90
CA GLN A 184 3.96 11.20 15.80
C GLN A 184 3.01 10.25 15.04
N ALA A 185 2.46 10.69 13.91
CA ALA A 185 1.57 9.86 13.09
C ALA A 185 2.35 8.68 12.48
N LEU A 186 3.51 8.94 11.87
CA LEU A 186 4.35 7.88 11.28
C LEU A 186 4.91 6.94 12.34
N GLU A 187 5.27 7.43 13.51
CA GLU A 187 5.71 6.61 14.65
C GLU A 187 4.58 5.70 15.14
N PHE A 188 3.33 6.19 15.19
CA PHE A 188 2.17 5.35 15.47
C PHE A 188 2.00 4.24 14.42
N GLY A 189 2.02 4.59 13.13
CA GLY A 189 1.92 3.61 12.04
C GLY A 189 3.02 2.56 12.08
N ALA A 190 4.27 2.99 12.24
CA ALA A 190 5.43 2.11 12.28
C ALA A 190 5.43 1.24 13.55
N LEU A 191 5.41 1.85 14.74
CA LEU A 191 5.69 1.14 15.98
C LEU A 191 4.46 0.49 16.63
N LYS A 192 3.24 0.96 16.31
CA LYS A 192 1.99 0.42 16.88
C LYS A 192 1.20 -0.41 15.88
N ALA A 193 1.21 -0.04 14.60
CA ALA A 193 0.50 -0.77 13.55
C ALA A 193 1.40 -1.68 12.70
N ASP A 194 2.72 -1.64 12.92
CA ASP A 194 3.72 -2.41 12.17
C ASP A 194 3.66 -2.18 10.65
N ASP A 195 3.31 -0.95 10.24
CA ASP A 195 3.11 -0.58 8.84
C ASP A 195 4.45 -0.38 8.10
N PRO A 196 4.75 -1.17 7.05
CA PRO A 196 6.03 -1.10 6.34
C PRO A 196 6.32 0.27 5.71
N MET A 197 5.29 0.91 5.17
CA MET A 197 5.42 2.21 4.52
C MET A 197 5.68 3.31 5.56
N ALA A 198 5.06 3.23 6.73
CA ALA A 198 5.34 4.13 7.85
C ALA A 198 6.79 3.98 8.34
N TYR A 199 7.30 2.75 8.47
CA TYR A 199 8.73 2.54 8.79
C TYR A 199 9.64 3.20 7.75
N TYR A 200 9.36 3.01 6.46
CA TYR A 200 10.15 3.62 5.39
C TYR A 200 10.13 5.16 5.46
N LYS A 201 8.95 5.76 5.65
CA LYS A 201 8.78 7.22 5.75
C LYS A 201 9.47 7.76 7.00
N LEU A 202 9.32 7.10 8.15
CA LEU A 202 9.96 7.47 9.41
C LEU A 202 11.49 7.40 9.32
N ALA A 203 12.03 6.35 8.68
CA ALA A 203 13.46 6.24 8.40
C ALA A 203 13.92 7.36 7.46
N SER A 204 13.16 7.64 6.40
CA SER A 204 13.52 8.67 5.40
C SER A 204 13.46 10.10 5.93
N MET A 205 12.84 10.34 7.10
CA MET A 205 12.88 11.63 7.79
C MET A 205 14.14 11.83 8.65
N GLN A 206 14.90 10.77 8.91
CA GLN A 206 16.15 10.86 9.64
C GLN A 206 17.26 11.28 8.67
N THR A 207 18.02 12.31 9.03
CA THR A 207 19.13 12.83 8.19
C THR A 207 20.36 11.91 8.19
N ASP A 208 20.47 11.06 9.22
CA ASP A 208 21.64 10.27 9.49
C ASP A 208 21.26 8.78 9.48
N GLU A 209 22.09 7.94 8.84
CA GLU A 209 21.97 6.47 8.82
C GLU A 209 22.30 5.86 10.20
N LYS A 210 21.57 6.29 11.24
CA LYS A 210 21.71 5.84 12.63
C LYS A 210 21.14 4.44 12.84
N ALA A 211 21.29 3.91 14.05
CA ALA A 211 20.81 2.57 14.38
C ALA A 211 19.29 2.46 14.21
N GLU A 212 18.55 3.50 14.57
CA GLU A 212 17.10 3.59 14.42
C GLU A 212 16.70 3.63 12.94
N TRP A 213 17.43 4.37 12.09
CA TRP A 213 17.25 4.33 10.64
C TRP A 213 17.41 2.91 10.09
N LEU A 214 18.47 2.21 10.49
CA LEU A 214 18.77 0.86 10.02
C LEU A 214 17.68 -0.14 10.45
N GLU A 215 17.20 -0.04 11.69
CA GLU A 215 16.10 -0.86 12.19
C GLU A 215 14.83 -0.66 11.36
N TYR A 216 14.39 0.59 11.19
CA TYR A 216 13.16 0.91 10.46
C TYR A 216 13.27 0.55 8.97
N MET A 217 14.40 0.88 8.34
CA MET A 217 14.62 0.54 6.93
C MET A 217 14.64 -0.98 6.71
N THR A 218 15.22 -1.74 7.64
CA THR A 218 15.21 -3.22 7.59
C THR A 218 13.79 -3.78 7.70
N LYS A 219 12.94 -3.24 8.60
CA LYS A 219 11.55 -3.70 8.71
C LYS A 219 10.74 -3.40 7.44
N ALA A 220 10.90 -2.20 6.87
CA ALA A 220 10.27 -1.85 5.60
C ALA A 220 10.74 -2.76 4.45
N ALA A 221 12.06 -2.97 4.33
CA ALA A 221 12.65 -3.83 3.30
C ALA A 221 12.22 -5.30 3.45
N ALA A 222 12.24 -5.85 4.67
CA ALA A 222 11.79 -7.21 4.95
C ALA A 222 10.30 -7.44 4.63
N SER A 223 9.51 -6.37 4.63
CA SER A 223 8.08 -6.39 4.28
C SER A 223 7.81 -6.18 2.78
N GLY A 224 8.84 -6.14 1.93
CA GLY A 224 8.68 -6.03 0.48
C GLY A 224 8.85 -4.63 -0.11
N HIS A 225 9.21 -3.60 0.68
CA HIS A 225 9.33 -2.24 0.15
C HIS A 225 10.62 -2.07 -0.67
N SER A 226 10.49 -2.03 -1.99
CA SER A 226 11.62 -2.08 -2.95
C SER A 226 12.63 -0.93 -2.79
N GLU A 227 12.18 0.31 -2.64
CA GLU A 227 13.06 1.45 -2.39
C GLU A 227 13.76 1.37 -1.02
N ALA A 228 13.17 0.66 -0.04
CA ALA A 228 13.82 0.45 1.25
C ALA A 228 14.92 -0.61 1.13
N MET A 229 14.66 -1.69 0.37
CA MET A 229 15.66 -2.68 0.00
C MET A 229 16.84 -2.03 -0.75
N TYR A 230 16.56 -1.14 -1.70
CA TYR A 230 17.59 -0.41 -2.43
C TYR A 230 18.47 0.44 -1.50
N LYS A 231 17.85 1.27 -0.64
CA LYS A 231 18.59 2.09 0.34
C LYS A 231 19.41 1.23 1.31
N LEU A 232 18.87 0.10 1.73
CA LEU A 232 19.55 -0.84 2.62
C LEU A 232 20.75 -1.51 1.91
N GLY A 233 20.59 -1.87 0.63
CA GLY A 233 21.67 -2.37 -0.22
C GLY A 233 22.84 -1.39 -0.31
N ARG A 234 22.54 -0.11 -0.60
CA ARG A 234 23.54 0.96 -0.65
C ARG A 234 24.23 1.21 0.68
N PHE A 235 23.46 1.19 1.78
CA PHE A 235 24.02 1.33 3.11
C PHE A 235 25.06 0.25 3.40
N TYR A 236 24.76 -1.01 3.08
CA TYR A 236 25.69 -2.11 3.31
C TYR A 236 26.93 -2.04 2.41
N LEU A 237 26.79 -1.65 1.13
CA LEU A 237 27.95 -1.42 0.26
C LEU A 237 28.88 -0.33 0.80
N LYS A 238 28.30 0.81 1.22
CA LYS A 238 29.04 1.91 1.85
C LYS A 238 29.69 1.50 3.16
N ALA A 239 28.99 0.69 3.97
CA ALA A 239 29.53 0.16 5.22
C ALA A 239 30.68 -0.81 5.01
N ASN A 240 30.72 -1.50 3.86
CA ASN A 240 31.86 -2.31 3.46
C ASN A 240 33.07 -1.45 3.06
N GLU A 241 32.85 -0.41 2.25
CA GLU A 241 33.91 0.50 1.77
C GLU A 241 34.50 1.37 2.90
N HIS A 242 33.67 1.78 3.86
CA HIS A 242 34.04 2.72 4.93
C HIS A 242 33.74 2.18 6.33
N ALA A 243 34.13 0.93 6.60
CA ALA A 243 33.81 0.23 7.85
C ALA A 243 34.13 1.04 9.12
N SER A 244 35.24 1.79 9.15
CA SER A 244 35.64 2.61 10.30
C SER A 244 34.60 3.67 10.68
N ALA A 245 33.92 4.29 9.69
CA ALA A 245 32.91 5.33 9.95
C ALA A 245 31.70 4.76 10.71
N PHE A 246 31.25 3.56 10.34
CA PHE A 246 30.07 2.92 10.95
C PHE A 246 30.40 2.24 12.28
N LEU A 247 31.62 1.69 12.40
CA LEU A 247 32.06 1.03 13.63
C LEU A 247 32.28 2.02 14.79
N ASN A 248 32.38 3.32 14.54
CA ASN A 248 32.49 4.34 15.59
C ASN A 248 31.21 4.49 16.43
N SER A 249 30.05 4.14 15.89
CA SER A 249 28.80 4.11 16.66
C SER A 249 28.66 2.78 17.40
N ALA A 250 28.64 2.81 18.74
CA ALA A 250 28.47 1.61 19.55
C ALA A 250 27.15 0.87 19.25
N LYS A 251 26.06 1.61 18.97
CA LYS A 251 24.77 1.02 18.58
C LYS A 251 24.84 0.34 17.21
N LEU A 252 25.38 1.01 16.19
CA LEU A 252 25.54 0.40 14.85
C LEU A 252 26.49 -0.79 14.89
N ARG A 253 27.59 -0.69 15.63
CA ARG A 253 28.51 -1.82 15.85
C ARG A 253 27.78 -3.02 16.44
N LYS A 254 26.87 -2.81 17.40
CA LYS A 254 26.06 -3.89 17.98
C LYS A 254 25.12 -4.52 16.95
N VAL A 255 24.41 -3.71 16.15
CA VAL A 255 23.47 -4.19 15.13
C VAL A 255 24.19 -4.91 13.98
N LEU A 256 25.31 -4.33 13.51
CA LEU A 256 26.12 -4.88 12.43
C LEU A 256 26.99 -6.05 12.85
N LYS A 257 27.20 -6.27 14.16
CA LYS A 257 28.05 -7.35 14.69
C LYS A 257 27.73 -8.68 14.04
N PHE A 258 26.44 -9.02 13.92
CA PHE A 258 25.98 -10.25 13.29
C PHE A 258 26.43 -10.37 11.82
N VAL A 259 26.28 -9.29 11.05
CA VAL A 259 26.66 -9.25 9.63
C VAL A 259 28.19 -9.38 9.49
N VAL A 260 28.94 -8.57 10.23
CA VAL A 260 30.41 -8.55 10.12
C VAL A 260 31.09 -9.79 10.70
N SER A 261 30.44 -10.51 11.63
CA SER A 261 31.02 -11.73 12.22
C SER A 261 30.81 -12.99 11.40
N TRP A 262 29.94 -12.97 10.38
CA TRP A 262 29.53 -14.20 9.70
C TRP A 262 30.58 -14.69 8.69
N ARG A 263 31.06 -13.82 7.79
CA ARG A 263 32.14 -14.14 6.84
C ARG A 263 32.88 -12.88 6.37
N PRO A 264 34.13 -13.00 5.87
CA PRO A 264 34.79 -11.90 5.17
C PRO A 264 33.90 -11.38 4.03
N ASN A 265 33.85 -10.05 3.83
CA ASN A 265 33.00 -9.38 2.84
C ASN A 265 31.47 -9.58 2.99
N ALA A 266 31.00 -10.14 4.11
CA ALA A 266 29.57 -10.34 4.35
C ALA A 266 28.75 -9.06 4.11
N THR A 267 29.26 -7.90 4.53
CA THR A 267 28.57 -6.61 4.34
C THR A 267 28.33 -6.30 2.87
N ALA A 268 29.33 -6.48 1.99
CA ALA A 268 29.14 -6.28 0.55
C ALA A 268 28.14 -7.27 -0.05
N ASP A 269 28.20 -8.54 0.37
CA ASP A 269 27.27 -9.58 -0.08
C ASP A 269 25.82 -9.23 0.31
N PHE A 270 25.59 -8.83 1.57
CA PHE A 270 24.28 -8.35 2.01
C PHE A 270 23.81 -7.14 1.20
N GLY A 271 24.71 -6.21 0.87
CA GLY A 271 24.43 -5.10 -0.01
C GLY A 271 23.88 -5.57 -1.36
N MET A 272 24.57 -6.52 -2.00
CA MET A 272 24.15 -7.10 -3.27
C MET A 272 22.83 -7.89 -3.18
N GLU A 273 22.61 -8.64 -2.11
CA GLU A 273 21.35 -9.39 -1.92
C GLU A 273 20.15 -8.44 -1.78
N TRP A 274 20.29 -7.33 -1.06
CA TRP A 274 19.23 -6.33 -0.96
C TRP A 274 18.99 -5.58 -2.27
N LEU A 275 20.04 -5.25 -3.03
CA LEU A 275 19.88 -4.70 -4.38
C LEU A 275 19.14 -5.70 -5.30
N ARG A 276 19.49 -6.99 -5.24
CA ARG A 276 18.81 -8.04 -6.01
C ARG A 276 17.34 -8.16 -5.59
N ALA A 277 17.03 -8.13 -4.29
CA ALA A 277 15.66 -8.16 -3.79
C ALA A 277 14.84 -6.96 -4.29
N ALA A 278 15.42 -5.75 -4.27
CA ALA A 278 14.81 -4.56 -4.83
C ALA A 278 14.53 -4.72 -6.34
N ALA A 279 15.53 -5.21 -7.08
CA ALA A 279 15.44 -5.48 -8.52
C ALA A 279 14.34 -6.50 -8.87
N LEU A 280 14.21 -7.58 -8.09
CA LEU A 280 13.11 -8.55 -8.23
C LEU A 280 11.74 -7.92 -8.01
N GLY A 281 11.66 -6.89 -7.16
CA GLY A 281 10.48 -6.05 -6.99
C GLY A 281 10.24 -5.01 -8.10
N GLY A 282 11.02 -5.05 -9.19
CA GLY A 282 10.91 -4.12 -10.33
C GLY A 282 11.69 -2.81 -10.16
N HIS A 283 12.54 -2.68 -9.14
CA HIS A 283 13.26 -1.42 -8.86
C HIS A 283 14.43 -1.18 -9.83
N LYS A 284 14.19 -0.40 -10.89
CA LYS A 284 15.21 -0.14 -11.93
C LYS A 284 16.48 0.56 -11.43
N PRO A 285 16.44 1.50 -10.46
CA PRO A 285 17.68 2.06 -9.91
C PRO A 285 18.61 1.02 -9.28
N ALA A 286 18.04 -0.02 -8.65
CA ALA A 286 18.83 -1.11 -8.08
C ALA A 286 19.52 -1.94 -9.18
N LEU A 287 18.81 -2.25 -10.26
CA LEU A 287 19.39 -2.94 -11.43
C LEU A 287 20.52 -2.12 -12.07
N MET A 288 20.34 -0.80 -12.21
CA MET A 288 21.38 0.08 -12.76
C MET A 288 22.63 0.09 -11.88
N GLU A 289 22.48 0.15 -10.55
CA GLU A 289 23.63 0.09 -9.63
C GLU A 289 24.31 -1.29 -9.66
N MET A 290 23.53 -2.38 -9.75
CA MET A 290 24.07 -3.72 -9.94
C MET A 290 24.88 -3.85 -11.24
N ALA A 291 24.39 -3.28 -12.35
CA ALA A 291 25.13 -3.27 -13.62
C ALA A 291 26.51 -2.61 -13.46
N GLN A 292 26.56 -1.43 -12.83
CA GLN A 292 27.81 -0.71 -12.57
C GLN A 292 28.77 -1.50 -11.65
N LEU A 293 28.23 -2.21 -10.66
CA LEU A 293 29.04 -3.05 -9.77
C LEU A 293 29.61 -4.27 -10.50
N HIS A 294 28.85 -4.89 -11.40
CA HIS A 294 29.32 -5.97 -12.27
C HIS A 294 30.38 -5.48 -13.26
N GLU A 295 30.20 -4.32 -13.89
CA GLU A 295 31.20 -3.69 -14.77
C GLU A 295 32.53 -3.46 -14.04
N LYS A 296 32.49 -2.90 -12.82
CA LYS A 296 33.69 -2.66 -11.99
C LYS A 296 34.43 -3.95 -11.64
N LYS A 297 33.73 -5.09 -11.58
CA LYS A 297 34.32 -6.41 -11.34
C LYS A 297 34.79 -7.12 -12.63
N GLY A 298 34.52 -6.55 -13.80
CA GLY A 298 34.78 -7.20 -15.09
C GLY A 298 33.75 -8.26 -15.48
N GLU A 299 32.61 -8.32 -14.79
CA GLU A 299 31.51 -9.28 -14.99
C GLU A 299 30.57 -8.78 -16.10
N GLN A 300 31.08 -8.71 -17.34
CA GLN A 300 30.41 -8.04 -18.47
C GLN A 300 29.03 -8.64 -18.80
N GLU A 301 28.86 -9.96 -18.70
CA GLU A 301 27.61 -10.64 -19.02
C GLU A 301 26.51 -10.26 -18.01
N GLN A 302 26.82 -10.32 -16.71
CA GLN A 302 25.90 -9.95 -15.64
C GLN A 302 25.51 -8.46 -15.71
N ALA A 303 26.46 -7.59 -16.07
CA ALA A 303 26.18 -6.19 -16.33
C ALA A 303 25.18 -6.01 -17.48
N ARG A 304 25.41 -6.68 -18.62
CA ARG A 304 24.50 -6.66 -19.77
C ARG A 304 23.11 -7.18 -19.42
N ASP A 305 23.00 -8.23 -18.62
CA ASP A 305 21.72 -8.77 -18.18
C ASP A 305 20.93 -7.79 -17.30
N CYS A 306 21.62 -7.10 -16.39
CA CYS A 306 21.00 -6.03 -15.60
C CYS A 306 20.49 -4.89 -16.50
N LEU A 307 21.29 -4.44 -17.47
CA LEU A 307 20.89 -3.38 -18.40
C LEU A 307 19.70 -3.79 -19.29
N ARG A 308 19.65 -5.05 -19.75
CA ARG A 308 18.49 -5.59 -20.49
C ARG A 308 17.23 -5.57 -19.64
N ALA A 309 17.34 -5.96 -18.36
CA ALA A 309 16.22 -5.91 -17.42
C ALA A 309 15.76 -4.47 -17.13
N VAL A 310 16.67 -3.48 -17.10
CA VAL A 310 16.28 -2.07 -17.01
C VAL A 310 15.56 -1.62 -18.29
N ALA A 311 16.05 -2.02 -19.46
CA ALA A 311 15.52 -1.61 -20.75
C ALA A 311 14.16 -2.23 -21.12
N SER A 312 13.72 -3.27 -20.40
CA SER A 312 12.46 -3.96 -20.64
C SER A 312 11.26 -3.06 -20.36
N GLU A 313 10.23 -3.19 -21.19
CA GLU A 313 9.00 -2.42 -21.07
C GLU A 313 8.19 -2.82 -19.82
N PRO A 314 7.47 -1.88 -19.19
CA PRO A 314 6.55 -2.20 -18.11
C PRO A 314 5.46 -3.17 -18.58
N LEU A 315 5.10 -4.13 -17.73
CA LEU A 315 3.97 -5.01 -18.01
C LEU A 315 2.65 -4.22 -17.97
N GLY A 316 1.77 -4.50 -18.94
CA GLY A 316 0.37 -4.08 -18.88
C GLY A 316 0.09 -2.59 -19.17
N GLY A 317 0.96 -1.91 -19.92
CA GLY A 317 0.72 -0.52 -20.33
C GLY A 317 0.79 0.50 -19.17
N ILE A 318 1.35 0.09 -18.04
CA ILE A 318 1.65 0.98 -16.92
C ILE A 318 2.71 1.99 -17.40
N PRO A 319 2.55 3.30 -17.14
CA PRO A 319 3.59 4.27 -17.45
C PRO A 319 4.91 3.88 -16.79
N GLU A 320 6.00 3.98 -17.55
CA GLU A 320 7.35 3.73 -17.04
C GLU A 320 7.69 4.75 -15.95
N GLU A 321 8.06 4.27 -14.75
CA GLU A 321 8.42 5.11 -13.61
C GLU A 321 9.81 5.76 -13.81
N TRP A 322 10.74 5.06 -14.48
CA TRP A 322 12.11 5.53 -14.70
C TRP A 322 12.49 5.62 -16.19
N PRO A 323 11.82 6.44 -17.01
CA PRO A 323 12.03 6.47 -18.45
C PRO A 323 13.46 6.89 -18.84
N HIS A 324 14.08 7.74 -18.03
CA HIS A 324 15.46 8.16 -18.22
C HIS A 324 16.47 7.01 -18.00
N LEU A 325 16.23 6.13 -17.01
CA LEU A 325 17.09 4.96 -16.78
C LEU A 325 16.93 3.93 -17.90
N VAL A 326 15.73 3.75 -18.43
CA VAL A 326 15.47 2.89 -19.61
C VAL A 326 16.29 3.38 -20.80
N LEU A 327 16.23 4.67 -21.11
CA LEU A 327 16.99 5.26 -22.21
C LEU A 327 18.50 5.15 -21.98
N GLN A 328 18.96 5.38 -20.76
CA GLN A 328 20.37 5.24 -20.39
C GLN A 328 20.85 3.79 -20.58
N ALA A 329 20.08 2.81 -20.12
CA ALA A 329 20.43 1.39 -20.24
C ALA A 329 20.51 0.94 -21.70
N ARG A 330 19.57 1.39 -22.55
CA ARG A 330 19.60 1.12 -24.00
C ARG A 330 20.87 1.69 -24.65
N LYS A 331 21.20 2.94 -24.34
CA LYS A 331 22.43 3.58 -24.83
C LYS A 331 23.70 2.84 -24.40
N GLN A 332 23.74 2.35 -23.16
CA GLN A 332 24.89 1.57 -22.67
C GLN A 332 24.97 0.20 -23.35
N LEU A 333 23.84 -0.46 -23.61
CA LEU A 333 23.80 -1.71 -24.37
C LEU A 333 24.31 -1.55 -25.80
N ASP A 334 23.95 -0.45 -26.48
CA ASP A 334 24.39 -0.17 -27.86
C ASP A 334 25.90 0.09 -27.98
N ALA A 335 26.55 0.45 -26.86
CA ALA A 335 27.98 0.75 -26.82
C ALA A 335 28.87 -0.46 -26.49
N LEU A 336 28.28 -1.60 -26.10
CA LEU A 336 28.97 -2.80 -25.65
C LEU A 336 29.11 -3.86 -26.74
#